data_AF-A0A422N5S3-F1
#
_entry.id   AF-A0A422N5S3-F1
#
_cell.length_a   1.000
_cell.length_b   1.000
_cell.length_c   1.000
_cell.angle_alpha   90.00
_cell.angle_beta   90.00
_cell.angle_gamma   90.00
#
_symmetry.space_group_name_H-M   'P 1'
#
loop_
_entity.id
_entity.type
_entity.pdbx_description
1 polymer ?
#
loop_
_entity_poly.entity_id
_entity_poly.type
_entity_poly.pdbx_seq_one_letter_code
_entity_poly.pdbx_strand_id
1 'polypeptide(L)'
;MFYMDMHAIYSNGLFCIRDIRNGYPVFIDFDANMMDPAFALAVRCPVAGGLSTRELLHIMNDIRGPKVVGLDVHGYFPDLDVCRKDGVGLTQMALAKVIKEVILKVYTISTQTEEEGMARVQVLQRQGTISENPYPDH
;
A
#
# COMPACT_ATOMS: atom_id res chain seq x y z
N MET A 1 -2.01 13.44 -13.15
CA MET A 1 -2.62 12.59 -12.12
C MET A 1 -1.67 11.43 -11.88
N PHE A 2 -1.20 11.20 -10.65
CA PHE A 2 -0.37 10.02 -10.33
C PHE A 2 -1.32 8.84 -10.15
N TYR A 3 -1.63 8.15 -11.25
CA TYR A 3 -2.41 6.92 -11.21
C TYR A 3 -1.43 5.74 -11.27
N MET A 4 -1.56 4.82 -10.31
CA MET A 4 -0.69 3.65 -10.17
C MET A 4 -1.58 2.42 -10.06
N ASP A 5 -1.99 1.87 -11.20
CA ASP A 5 -2.57 0.53 -11.24
C ASP A 5 -1.46 -0.54 -11.13
N MET A 6 -1.88 -1.79 -10.94
CA MET A 6 -0.96 -2.89 -10.75
C MET A 6 -0.01 -3.09 -11.93
N HIS A 7 -0.51 -3.01 -13.16
CA HIS A 7 0.30 -3.17 -14.36
C HIS A 7 1.34 -2.05 -14.48
N ALA A 8 0.95 -0.80 -14.21
CA ALA A 8 1.84 0.34 -14.22
C ALA A 8 2.93 0.23 -13.15
N ILE A 9 2.59 -0.27 -11.95
CA ILE A 9 3.56 -0.52 -10.88
C ILE A 9 4.60 -1.55 -11.34
N TYR A 10 4.17 -2.69 -11.89
CA TYR A 10 5.10 -3.72 -12.36
C TYR A 10 5.92 -3.27 -13.57
N SER A 11 5.30 -2.63 -14.58
CA SER A 11 5.95 -2.28 -15.85
C SER A 11 6.98 -1.15 -15.69
N ASN A 12 6.76 -0.23 -14.75
CA ASN A 12 7.68 0.89 -14.50
C ASN A 12 8.77 0.55 -13.46
N GLY A 13 8.85 -0.71 -13.04
CA GLY A 13 9.75 -1.17 -12.01
C GLY A 13 9.15 -0.93 -10.63
N LEU A 14 8.59 -2.00 -10.05
CA LEU A 14 7.99 -1.99 -8.72
C LEU A 14 8.95 -1.46 -7.62
N PHE A 15 10.25 -1.70 -7.77
CA PHE A 15 11.28 -1.22 -6.83
C PHE A 15 11.81 0.20 -7.17
N CYS A 16 11.16 0.89 -8.11
CA CYS A 16 11.55 2.21 -8.61
C CYS A 16 10.45 3.24 -8.35
N ILE A 17 9.72 3.09 -7.25
CA ILE A 17 8.70 4.06 -6.82
C ILE A 17 9.40 5.39 -6.52
N ARG A 18 8.82 6.47 -7.05
CA ARG A 18 9.43 7.79 -7.00
C ARG A 18 9.39 8.37 -5.59
N ASP A 19 10.49 9.01 -5.18
CA ASP A 19 10.53 9.80 -3.95
C ASP A 19 9.89 11.18 -4.17
N ILE A 20 8.57 11.25 -3.99
CA ILE A 20 7.79 12.48 -4.10
C ILE A 20 7.54 13.03 -2.69
N ARG A 21 7.88 14.32 -2.48
CA ARG A 21 7.66 14.97 -1.19
C ARG A 21 6.16 15.08 -0.90
N ASN A 22 5.76 14.63 0.28
CA ASN A 22 4.41 14.85 0.79
C ASN A 22 4.45 15.69 2.09
N GLY A 23 3.83 16.87 2.03
CA GLY A 23 3.72 17.79 3.17
C GLY A 23 2.44 17.62 4.00
N TYR A 24 1.57 16.67 3.65
CA TYR A 24 0.25 16.51 4.27
C TYR A 24 0.17 15.26 5.15
N PRO A 25 -0.52 15.32 6.31
CA PRO A 25 -0.74 14.14 7.14
C PRO A 25 -1.41 13.00 6.37
N VAL A 26 -1.04 11.75 6.65
CA VAL A 26 -1.48 10.58 5.87
C VAL A 26 -2.36 9.67 6.72
N PHE A 27 -3.47 9.20 6.15
CA PHE A 27 -4.21 8.05 6.66
C PHE A 27 -3.80 6.82 5.82
N ILE A 28 -3.44 5.71 6.46
CA ILE A 28 -3.04 4.49 5.76
C ILE A 28 -4.22 3.52 5.81
N ASP A 29 -4.91 3.34 4.69
CA ASP A 29 -5.95 2.36 4.53
C ASP A 29 -5.44 1.17 3.72
N PHE A 30 -5.48 -0.02 4.31
CA PHE A 30 -4.95 -1.23 3.72
C PHE A 30 -6.06 -2.30 3.58
N ASP A 31 -6.36 -2.68 2.34
CA ASP A 31 -7.24 -3.80 2.01
C ASP A 31 -6.38 -5.02 1.64
N ALA A 32 -6.64 -6.17 2.29
CA ALA A 32 -5.96 -7.42 2.01
C ALA A 32 -6.10 -7.88 0.54
N ASN A 33 -7.13 -7.44 -0.19
CA ASN A 33 -7.36 -7.81 -1.59
C ASN A 33 -6.32 -7.25 -2.58
N MET A 34 -5.48 -6.30 -2.16
CA MET A 34 -4.39 -5.76 -2.98
C MET A 34 -3.25 -6.76 -3.16
N MET A 35 -3.13 -7.71 -2.22
CA MET A 35 -2.15 -8.77 -2.26
C MET A 35 -2.59 -9.90 -3.17
N ASP A 36 -1.64 -10.60 -3.79
CA ASP A 36 -1.97 -11.74 -4.63
C ASP A 36 -2.63 -12.84 -3.77
N PRO A 37 -3.64 -13.55 -4.28
CA PRO A 37 -4.29 -14.64 -3.57
C PRO A 37 -3.33 -15.73 -3.07
N ALA A 38 -2.13 -15.87 -3.67
CA ALA A 38 -1.08 -16.75 -3.16
C ALA A 38 -0.52 -16.31 -1.79
N PHE A 39 -0.65 -15.02 -1.43
CA PHE A 39 -0.18 -14.44 -0.17
C PHE A 39 -1.31 -13.97 0.75
N ALA A 40 -2.51 -13.71 0.21
CA ALA A 40 -3.69 -13.29 0.97
C ALA A 40 -4.98 -13.80 0.30
N LEU A 41 -5.29 -15.09 0.43
CA LEU A 41 -6.50 -15.67 -0.14
C LEU A 41 -7.77 -15.29 0.65
N ALA A 42 -7.64 -14.97 1.94
CA ALA A 42 -8.75 -14.82 2.89
C ALA A 42 -9.53 -13.50 2.71
N VAL A 43 -10.00 -13.23 1.50
CA VAL A 43 -10.72 -12.04 1.05
C VAL A 43 -12.01 -12.43 0.32
N ARG A 44 -13.02 -11.57 0.28
CA ARG A 44 -14.32 -11.90 -0.35
C ARG A 44 -14.27 -12.02 -1.87
N CYS A 45 -13.40 -11.26 -2.53
CA CYS A 45 -13.29 -11.21 -3.98
C CYS A 45 -11.80 -11.25 -4.37
N PRO A 46 -11.17 -12.45 -4.39
CA PRO A 46 -9.75 -12.57 -4.72
C PRO A 46 -9.51 -12.23 -6.20
N VAL A 47 -8.53 -11.36 -6.47
CA VAL A 47 -8.11 -10.97 -7.82
C VAL A 47 -6.65 -11.37 -8.02
N ALA A 48 -6.38 -12.25 -8.98
CA ALA A 48 -5.02 -12.72 -9.27
C ALA A 48 -4.15 -11.63 -9.94
N GLY A 49 -2.83 -11.76 -9.81
CA GLY A 49 -1.88 -10.75 -10.28
C GLY A 49 -1.65 -9.64 -9.25
N GLY A 50 -1.83 -9.99 -7.97
CA GLY A 50 -1.70 -9.10 -6.82
C GLY A 50 -0.24 -8.83 -6.41
N LEU A 51 -0.03 -8.00 -5.38
CA LEU A 51 1.29 -7.81 -4.78
C LEU A 51 1.68 -9.00 -3.89
N SER A 52 2.94 -9.41 -3.91
CA SER A 52 3.47 -10.25 -2.84
C SER A 52 3.70 -9.46 -1.55
N THR A 53 3.83 -10.15 -0.41
CA THR A 53 4.10 -9.48 0.88
C THR A 53 5.34 -8.59 0.83
N ARG A 54 6.42 -9.02 0.17
CA ARG A 54 7.68 -8.25 0.11
C ARG A 54 7.55 -6.96 -0.67
N GLU A 55 6.79 -7.01 -1.75
CA GLU A 55 6.55 -5.92 -2.69
C GLU A 55 5.67 -4.85 -2.04
N LEU A 56 4.59 -5.30 -1.39
CA LEU A 56 3.76 -4.43 -0.55
C LEU A 56 4.59 -3.71 0.53
N LEU A 57 5.41 -4.44 1.28
CA LEU A 57 6.24 -3.84 2.33
C LEU A 57 7.25 -2.83 1.79
N HIS A 58 7.71 -3.00 0.55
CA HIS A 58 8.56 -2.01 -0.11
C HIS A 58 7.78 -0.73 -0.41
N ILE A 59 6.62 -0.83 -1.07
CA ILE A 59 5.72 0.29 -1.34
C ILE A 59 5.37 1.06 -0.05
N MET A 60 4.96 0.33 0.99
CA MET A 60 4.54 0.93 2.26
C MET A 60 5.68 1.67 2.97
N ASN A 61 6.92 1.19 2.81
CA ASN A 61 8.05 1.85 3.42
C ASN A 61 8.36 3.21 2.78
N ASP A 62 7.96 3.40 1.52
CA ASP A 62 8.21 4.65 0.78
C ASP A 62 7.07 5.67 0.94
N ILE A 63 6.06 5.38 1.77
CA ILE A 63 5.01 6.34 2.13
C ILE A 63 5.64 7.56 2.83
N ARG A 64 5.37 8.75 2.28
CA ARG A 64 5.84 10.04 2.80
C ARG A 64 4.73 10.83 3.47
N GLY A 65 5.07 11.56 4.52
CA GLY A 65 4.17 12.48 5.21
C GLY A 65 4.79 13.05 6.50
N PRO A 66 4.21 14.12 7.07
CA PRO A 66 4.66 14.69 8.34
C PRO A 66 4.23 13.86 9.55
N LYS A 67 3.13 13.09 9.43
CA LYS A 67 2.63 12.15 10.45
C LYS A 67 1.58 11.22 9.84
N VAL A 68 1.37 10.07 10.47
CA VAL A 68 0.22 9.20 10.22
C VAL A 68 -0.91 9.61 11.18
N VAL A 69 -2.10 9.94 10.65
CA VAL A 69 -3.26 10.35 11.47
C VAL A 69 -4.13 9.19 11.90
N GLY A 70 -4.02 8.06 11.21
CA GLY A 70 -4.76 6.84 11.48
C GLY A 70 -4.31 5.75 10.51
N LEU A 71 -4.61 4.51 10.89
CA LEU A 71 -4.39 3.35 10.05
C LEU A 71 -5.61 2.43 10.14
N ASP A 72 -5.93 1.78 9.03
CA ASP A 72 -6.90 0.69 8.96
C ASP A 72 -6.32 -0.46 8.14
N VAL A 73 -6.51 -1.69 8.62
CA VAL A 73 -6.07 -2.94 7.98
C VAL A 73 -7.28 -3.85 7.97
N HIS A 74 -7.90 -4.00 6.81
CA HIS A 74 -9.20 -4.65 6.67
C HIS A 74 -9.20 -5.66 5.51
N GLY A 75 -10.35 -6.28 5.28
CA GLY A 75 -10.54 -7.25 4.20
C GLY A 75 -10.20 -8.71 4.55
N TYR A 76 -9.88 -9.01 5.81
CA TYR A 76 -9.61 -10.38 6.27
C TYR A 76 -10.88 -11.13 6.68
N PHE A 77 -11.07 -12.33 6.12
CA PHE A 77 -12.17 -13.24 6.43
C PHE A 77 -11.62 -14.61 6.87
N PRO A 78 -11.56 -14.91 8.18
CA PRO A 78 -10.93 -16.12 8.70
C PRO A 78 -11.42 -17.43 8.06
N ASP A 79 -12.72 -17.51 7.77
CA ASP A 79 -13.35 -18.70 7.17
C ASP A 79 -12.88 -18.98 5.74
N LEU A 80 -12.24 -18.00 5.09
CA LEU A 80 -11.70 -18.09 3.73
C LEU A 80 -10.18 -18.30 3.71
N ASP A 81 -9.51 -18.37 4.87
CA ASP A 81 -8.05 -18.49 4.91
C ASP A 81 -7.56 -19.91 4.64
N VAL A 82 -6.39 -20.00 4.00
CA VAL A 82 -5.70 -21.26 3.79
C VAL A 82 -4.86 -21.56 5.02
N CYS A 83 -5.32 -22.49 5.83
CA CYS A 83 -4.63 -22.89 7.05
C CYS A 83 -3.65 -24.02 6.81
N ARG A 84 -2.48 -23.90 7.44
CA ARG A 84 -1.54 -25.01 7.62
C ARG A 84 -2.10 -26.06 8.59
N LYS A 85 -1.41 -27.21 8.69
CA LYS A 85 -1.80 -28.32 9.59
C LYS A 85 -1.89 -27.92 11.07
N ASP A 86 -1.17 -26.89 11.48
CA ASP A 86 -1.16 -26.33 12.84
C ASP A 86 -2.27 -25.29 13.08
N GLY A 87 -3.18 -25.10 12.11
CA GLY A 87 -4.31 -24.19 12.23
C GLY A 87 -3.97 -22.72 11.98
N VAL A 88 -2.74 -22.40 11.58
CA VAL A 88 -2.31 -21.03 11.29
C VAL A 88 -2.63 -20.68 9.84
N GLY A 89 -3.38 -19.59 9.65
CA GLY A 89 -3.77 -19.05 8.35
C GLY A 89 -2.62 -18.33 7.63
N LEU A 90 -2.55 -18.49 6.32
CA LEU A 90 -1.55 -17.86 5.48
C LEU A 90 -1.75 -16.34 5.42
N THR A 91 -2.99 -15.90 5.21
CA THR A 91 -3.36 -14.48 5.16
C THR A 91 -3.19 -13.85 6.53
N GLN A 92 -3.57 -14.57 7.59
CA GLN A 92 -3.32 -14.17 8.98
C GLN A 92 -1.83 -13.83 9.23
N MET A 93 -0.90 -14.70 8.80
CA MET A 93 0.53 -14.47 8.97
C MET A 93 1.03 -13.26 8.16
N ALA A 94 0.55 -13.11 6.92
CA ALA A 94 0.90 -11.99 6.06
C ALA A 94 0.44 -10.65 6.67
N LEU A 95 -0.82 -10.57 7.11
CA LEU A 95 -1.38 -9.36 7.70
C LEU A 95 -0.75 -9.00 9.04
N ALA A 96 -0.37 -9.98 9.87
CA ALA A 96 0.37 -9.71 11.09
C ALA A 96 1.69 -8.97 10.81
N LYS A 97 2.37 -9.33 9.71
CA LYS A 97 3.58 -8.61 9.27
C LYS A 97 3.24 -7.22 8.73
N VAL A 98 2.18 -7.07 7.94
CA VAL A 98 1.72 -5.76 7.44
C VAL A 98 1.45 -4.81 8.60
N ILE A 99 0.63 -5.23 9.58
CA ILE A 99 0.30 -4.43 10.78
C ILE A 99 1.57 -3.95 11.50
N LYS A 100 2.54 -4.84 11.71
CA LYS A 100 3.80 -4.48 12.36
C LYS A 100 4.53 -3.36 11.62
N GLU A 101 4.59 -3.42 10.30
CA GLU A 101 5.28 -2.43 9.48
C GLU A 101 4.49 -1.11 9.38
N VAL A 102 3.15 -1.14 9.36
CA VAL A 102 2.33 0.08 9.47
C VAL A 102 2.60 0.78 10.80
N ILE A 103 2.59 0.05 11.91
CA ILE A 103 2.89 0.61 13.23
C ILE A 103 4.29 1.24 13.22
N LEU A 104 5.31 0.55 12.68
CA LEU A 104 6.64 1.13 12.53
C LEU A 104 6.61 2.43 11.71
N LYS A 105 5.85 2.47 10.61
CA LYS A 105 5.69 3.66 9.78
C LYS A 105 5.10 4.82 10.55
N VAL A 106 4.12 4.59 11.43
CA VAL A 106 3.55 5.65 12.30
C VAL A 106 4.64 6.35 13.11
N TYR A 107 5.63 5.61 13.61
CA TYR A 107 6.73 6.17 14.41
C TYR A 107 7.87 6.78 13.59
N THR A 108 8.01 6.43 12.31
CA THR A 108 9.22 6.72 11.51
C THR A 108 8.94 7.48 10.21
N ILE A 109 7.68 7.83 9.93
CA ILE A 109 7.31 8.54 8.71
C ILE A 109 8.03 9.89 8.59
N SER A 110 8.47 10.22 7.38
CA SER A 110 9.08 11.49 7.04
C SER A 110 8.47 12.08 5.76
N THR A 111 8.57 13.39 5.57
CA THR A 111 7.97 14.07 4.40
C THR A 111 8.74 13.83 3.10
N GLN A 112 10.03 13.50 3.21
CA GLN A 112 10.97 13.25 2.11
C GLN A 112 12.24 12.59 2.66
N THR A 113 13.08 12.04 1.79
CA THR A 113 14.52 11.90 2.06
C THR A 113 15.22 13.19 1.61
N GLU A 114 16.10 13.74 2.46
CA GLU A 114 16.92 14.89 2.07
C GLU A 114 18.10 14.43 1.21
N GLU A 115 18.27 15.06 0.05
CA GLU A 115 19.41 14.87 -0.86
C GLU A 115 19.96 16.24 -1.25
N GLU A 116 21.22 16.50 -0.88
CA GLU A 116 21.88 17.77 -1.21
C GLU A 116 21.98 17.95 -2.73
N GLY A 117 21.61 19.14 -3.21
CA GLY A 117 21.69 19.47 -4.64
C GLY A 117 20.51 19.02 -5.50
N MET A 118 19.49 18.33 -4.94
CA MET A 118 18.25 18.00 -5.66
C MET A 118 16.99 18.41 -4.91
N ALA A 119 16.19 19.27 -5.55
CA ALA A 119 14.85 19.60 -5.06
C ALA A 119 13.86 18.46 -5.35
N ARG A 120 12.99 18.15 -4.38
CA ARG A 120 11.93 17.14 -4.54
C ARG A 120 10.66 17.77 -5.11
N VAL A 121 10.04 17.06 -6.05
CA VAL A 121 8.68 17.39 -6.51
C VAL A 121 7.72 17.18 -5.35
N GLN A 122 6.81 18.14 -5.13
CA GLN A 122 5.83 18.07 -4.05
C GLN A 122 4.46 17.61 -4.57
N VAL A 123 3.80 16.72 -3.83
CA VAL A 123 2.39 16.40 -4.06
C VAL A 123 1.55 17.66 -3.82
N LEU A 124 0.72 18.02 -4.79
CA LEU A 124 -0.29 19.06 -4.63
C LEU A 124 -1.63 18.41 -4.26
N GLN A 125 -2.11 18.63 -3.04
CA GLN A 125 -3.46 18.24 -2.68
C GLN A 125 -4.42 19.34 -3.16
N ARG A 126 -5.14 19.12 -4.26
CA ARG A 126 -6.25 20.00 -4.65
C ARG A 126 -7.34 19.88 -3.58
N GLN A 127 -7.67 20.99 -2.91
CA GLN A 127 -8.90 21.06 -2.12
C GLN A 127 -10.10 20.96 -3.07
N GLY A 128 -10.66 19.75 -3.21
CA GLY A 128 -11.91 19.48 -3.92
C GLY A 128 -11.77 19.24 -5.43
N THR A 129 -11.26 18.07 -5.84
CA THR A 129 -11.49 17.59 -7.22
C THR A 129 -11.76 16.10 -7.28
N ILE A 130 -12.93 15.79 -7.86
CA ILE A 130 -13.34 14.55 -8.50
C ILE A 130 -12.14 13.88 -9.18
N SER A 131 -11.95 12.59 -8.89
CA SER A 131 -11.08 11.72 -9.68
C SER A 131 -11.69 11.63 -11.08
N GLU A 132 -11.08 12.28 -12.09
CA GLU A 132 -11.39 11.93 -13.48
C GLU A 132 -10.86 10.52 -13.71
N ASN A 133 -11.78 9.57 -13.84
CA ASN A 133 -11.48 8.20 -14.26
C ASN A 133 -10.81 8.28 -15.65
N PRO A 134 -9.53 7.88 -15.81
CA PRO A 134 -8.88 7.86 -17.11
C PRO A 134 -9.43 6.75 -18.03
N TYR A 135 -10.25 5.84 -17.49
CA TYR A 135 -11.00 4.88 -18.26
C TYR A 135 -12.40 5.43 -18.56
N PRO A 136 -12.89 5.37 -19.80
CA PRO A 136 -14.28 5.72 -20.06
C PRO A 136 -15.15 4.70 -19.34
N ASP A 137 -16.14 5.17 -18.59
CA ASP A 137 -17.20 4.31 -18.05
C ASP A 137 -17.94 3.70 -19.26
N HIS A 138 -17.63 2.46 -19.58
CA HIS A 138 -18.40 1.63 -20.51
C HIS A 138 -19.33 0.73 -19.71
#